data_AF-A0A453FEY7-F1
#
_entry.id   AF-A0A453FEY7-F1
#
_cell.length_a   1.000
_cell.length_b   1.000
_cell.length_c   1.000
_cell.angle_alpha   90.00
_cell.angle_beta   90.00
_cell.angle_gamma   90.00
#
_symmetry.space_group_name_H-M   'P 1'
#
loop_
_entity.id
_entity.type
_entity.pdbx_description
1 polymer ?
#
loop_
_entity_poly.entity_id
_entity_poly.type
_entity_poly.pdbx_seq_one_letter_code
_entity_poly.pdbx_strand_id
1 'polypeptide(L)'
;MCTSPESLCSFCPQPFKEFVEYVVNLKFDEEPNYAKCISLFDSIVGPNPDIRPINTDGAQKLIHQVGQKRGRISLEGETDEQPKKKVRMGMPATQWISVYNARRPMKQRYHYNVADSRLVQHIDKGNEDGLFISCISSCANLWALIMDAGTGFSSQVYELSPHFLHKEWIMDQWDRNYYITALAGANNGSSLVVMSKGTLYTQQSYKVSDTFPFKWINKKWRDGFYVTSMATAGNKWAIVMSRNAGFSEQVVELDFLYPSEGVHKRWD
;
A
#
# COMPACT_ATOMS: atom_id res chain seq x y z
N MET A 1 -7.84 30.26 16.32
CA MET A 1 -6.49 29.87 16.79
C MET A 1 -5.68 29.53 15.55
N CYS A 2 -4.76 30.39 15.14
CA CYS A 2 -3.89 30.12 13.99
C CYS A 2 -2.64 29.44 14.54
N THR A 3 -2.36 28.21 14.12
CA THR A 3 -1.13 27.48 14.48
C THR A 3 0.07 28.28 13.96
N SER A 4 1.01 28.63 14.83
CA SER A 4 2.14 29.46 14.42
C SER A 4 3.12 28.67 13.52
N PRO A 5 3.83 29.35 12.60
CA PRO A 5 4.91 28.72 11.82
C PRO A 5 5.94 28.00 12.69
N GLU A 6 6.24 28.51 13.90
CA GLU A 6 7.15 27.83 14.83
C GLU A 6 6.59 26.51 15.34
N SER A 7 5.28 26.43 15.55
CA SER A 7 4.61 25.19 15.98
C SER A 7 4.61 24.14 14.86
N LEU A 8 4.40 24.56 13.61
CA LEU A 8 4.39 23.67 12.43
C LEU A 8 5.78 23.13 12.08
N CYS A 9 6.83 23.92 12.35
CA CYS A 9 8.20 23.60 11.93
C CYS A 9 9.13 23.23 13.10
N SER A 10 8.59 22.81 14.24
CA SER A 10 9.34 22.56 15.48
C SER A 10 10.50 21.56 15.33
N PHE A 11 10.40 20.62 14.38
CA PHE A 11 11.43 19.62 14.08
C PHE A 11 12.08 19.79 12.68
N CYS A 12 11.81 20.89 11.98
CA CYS A 12 12.30 21.10 10.61
C CYS A 12 13.59 21.95 10.58
N PRO A 13 14.50 21.71 9.60
CA PRO A 13 15.64 22.59 9.35
C PRO A 13 15.23 24.04 9.08
N GLN A 14 16.13 24.99 9.37
CA GLN A 14 15.89 26.43 9.27
C GLN A 14 15.26 26.90 7.93
N PRO A 15 15.68 26.40 6.75
CA PRO A 15 15.05 26.75 5.47
C PRO A 15 13.54 26.49 5.37
N PHE A 16 13.04 25.44 6.05
CA PHE A 16 11.61 25.13 6.05
C PHE A 16 10.81 26.16 6.86
N LYS A 17 11.38 26.68 7.95
CA LYS A 17 10.78 27.75 8.75
C LYS A 17 10.64 29.03 7.93
N GLU A 18 11.74 29.43 7.27
CA GLU A 18 11.81 30.63 6.44
C GLU A 18 10.85 30.55 5.24
N PHE A 19 10.68 29.36 4.65
CA PHE A 19 9.72 29.14 3.58
C PHE A 19 8.27 29.29 4.06
N VAL A 20 7.91 28.67 5.19
CA VAL A 20 6.55 28.74 5.73
C VAL A 20 6.21 30.16 6.17
N GLU A 21 7.15 30.86 6.82
CA GLU A 21 6.98 32.28 7.16
C GLU A 21 6.80 33.15 5.92
N TYR A 22 7.52 32.87 4.83
CA TYR A 22 7.34 33.61 3.59
C TYR A 22 5.96 33.37 2.98
N VAL A 23 5.54 32.10 2.83
CA VAL A 23 4.29 31.74 2.15
C VAL A 23 3.05 32.17 2.93
N VAL A 24 3.07 32.07 4.26
CA VAL A 24 1.93 32.44 5.12
C VAL A 24 1.69 33.96 5.11
N ASN A 25 2.71 34.75 4.81
CA ASN A 25 2.61 36.22 4.74
C ASN A 25 2.32 36.77 3.33
N LEU A 26 2.17 35.91 2.31
CA LEU A 26 1.80 36.34 0.97
C LEU A 26 0.35 36.85 0.95
N LYS A 27 0.12 37.94 0.21
CA LYS A 27 -1.24 38.42 -0.03
C LYS A 27 -1.94 37.53 -1.07
N PHE A 28 -3.27 37.51 -1.04
CA PHE A 28 -4.08 36.67 -1.93
C PHE A 28 -3.75 36.88 -3.42
N ASP A 29 -3.48 38.12 -3.84
CA ASP A 29 -3.16 38.48 -5.23
C ASP A 29 -1.64 38.59 -5.50
N GLU A 30 -0.79 38.21 -4.54
CA GLU A 30 0.67 38.31 -4.67
C GLU A 30 1.23 37.03 -5.32
N GLU A 31 1.88 37.18 -6.47
CA GLU A 31 2.60 36.06 -7.10
C GLU A 31 3.83 35.67 -6.24
N PRO A 32 3.94 34.40 -5.81
CA PRO A 32 5.09 33.95 -5.03
C PRO A 32 6.39 34.08 -5.82
N ASN A 33 7.44 34.57 -5.17
CA ASN A 33 8.78 34.56 -5.76
C ASN A 33 9.38 33.15 -5.68
N TYR A 34 9.06 32.32 -6.67
CA TYR A 34 9.51 30.93 -6.73
C TYR A 34 11.03 30.79 -6.72
N ALA A 35 11.77 31.71 -7.35
CA ALA A 35 13.23 31.68 -7.33
C ALA A 35 13.78 31.85 -5.91
N LYS A 36 13.22 32.78 -5.13
CA LYS A 36 13.56 32.98 -3.72
C LYS A 36 13.23 31.73 -2.91
N CYS A 37 12.04 31.15 -3.07
CA CYS A 37 11.64 29.92 -2.38
C CYS A 37 12.60 28.75 -2.65
N ILE A 38 13.02 28.58 -3.91
CA ILE A 38 13.97 27.52 -4.30
C ILE A 38 15.33 27.75 -3.64
N SER A 39 15.82 29.00 -3.61
CA SER A 39 17.14 29.32 -3.06
C SER A 39 17.30 29.04 -1.57
N LEU A 40 16.20 29.08 -0.78
CA LEU A 40 16.23 28.73 0.64
C LEU A 40 16.77 27.31 0.89
N PHE A 41 16.50 26.39 -0.04
CA PHE A 41 16.85 24.98 0.10
C PHE A 41 18.21 24.61 -0.52
N ASP A 42 18.94 25.56 -1.12
CA ASP A 42 20.22 25.26 -1.79
C ASP A 42 21.27 24.69 -0.82
N SER A 43 21.20 25.06 0.46
CA SER A 43 22.06 24.52 1.52
C SER A 43 21.75 23.06 1.90
N ILE A 44 20.51 22.61 1.69
CA ILE A 44 20.04 21.26 2.05
C ILE A 44 20.16 20.30 0.87
N VAL A 45 19.76 20.76 -0.32
CA VAL A 45 19.68 19.92 -1.53
C VAL A 45 20.97 20.00 -2.36
N GLY A 46 21.83 20.97 -2.05
CA GLY A 46 23.08 21.21 -2.76
C GLY A 46 22.91 22.08 -4.02
N PRO A 47 24.00 22.72 -4.47
CA PRO A 47 23.97 23.66 -5.59
C PRO A 47 23.81 22.96 -6.94
N ASN A 48 24.03 21.65 -7.00
CA ASN A 48 23.95 20.91 -8.25
C ASN A 48 22.50 20.43 -8.50
N PRO A 49 21.80 20.94 -9.53
CA PRO A 49 20.44 20.52 -9.85
C PRO A 49 20.34 19.04 -10.28
N ASP A 50 21.45 18.43 -10.73
CA ASP A 50 21.49 17.06 -11.25
C ASP A 50 21.50 15.97 -10.15
N ILE A 51 21.78 16.36 -8.90
CA ILE A 51 21.77 15.45 -7.74
C ILE A 51 20.49 15.58 -6.90
N ARG A 52 19.55 16.45 -7.31
CA ARG A 52 18.31 16.67 -6.57
C ARG A 52 17.37 15.46 -6.72
N PRO A 53 16.68 15.01 -5.67
CA PRO A 53 15.80 13.84 -5.72
C PRO A 53 14.67 13.94 -6.75
N ILE A 54 14.21 15.17 -7.03
CA ILE A 54 13.15 15.47 -8.00
C ILE A 54 13.58 16.71 -8.78
N ASN A 55 13.58 16.63 -10.11
CA ASN A 55 13.92 17.73 -11.01
C ASN A 55 12.85 17.83 -12.10
N THR A 56 12.06 18.91 -12.06
CA THR A 56 10.98 19.17 -13.04
C THR A 56 11.39 20.29 -13.99
N ASP A 57 10.93 20.23 -15.24
CA ASP A 57 11.24 21.24 -16.27
C ASP A 57 10.91 22.68 -15.83
N GLY A 58 9.88 22.85 -15.00
CA GLY A 58 9.52 24.16 -14.43
C GLY A 58 10.57 24.71 -13.46
N ALA A 59 11.16 23.86 -12.62
CA ALA A 59 12.21 24.25 -11.68
C ALA A 59 13.53 24.60 -12.40
N GLN A 60 13.88 23.87 -13.47
CA GLN A 60 15.06 24.17 -14.29
C GLN A 60 14.97 25.54 -14.96
N LYS A 61 13.81 25.88 -15.54
CA LYS A 61 13.59 27.17 -16.21
C LYS A 61 13.79 28.37 -15.28
N LEU A 62 13.37 28.24 -14.01
CA LEU A 62 13.52 29.30 -13.00
C LEU A 62 14.98 29.49 -12.56
N ILE A 63 15.74 28.40 -12.41
CA ILE A 63 17.17 28.46 -12.07
C ILE A 63 17.97 29.14 -13.19
N HIS A 64 17.68 28.82 -14.46
CA HIS A 64 18.35 29.43 -15.61
C HIS A 64 18.03 30.94 -15.79
N GLN A 65 16.90 31.44 -15.28
CA GLN A 65 16.55 32.86 -15.34
C GLN A 65 17.36 33.74 -14.37
N VAL A 66 17.95 33.18 -13.32
CA VAL A 66 18.73 33.93 -12.32
C VAL A 66 20.17 34.19 -12.79
N GLY A 67 20.62 33.57 -13.90
CA GLY A 67 22.00 33.64 -14.39
C GLY A 67 22.30 34.60 -15.55
N GLN A 68 21.32 35.33 -16.11
CA GLN A 68 21.55 36.17 -17.31
C GLN A 68 21.16 37.63 -17.11
N LYS A 69 22.00 38.38 -16.40
CA LYS A 69 22.15 39.83 -16.61
C LYS A 69 23.63 40.21 -16.59
N ARG A 70 24.28 40.08 -17.76
CA ARG A 70 25.29 41.00 -18.33
C ARG A 70 26.00 40.32 -19.52
N GLY A 71 26.10 41.03 -20.64
CA GLY A 71 27.13 40.76 -21.65
C GLY A 71 26.61 40.28 -23.01
N ARG A 72 26.37 41.23 -23.90
CA ARG A 72 26.43 41.06 -25.35
C ARG A 72 27.90 40.84 -25.74
N ILE A 73 28.25 39.79 -26.50
CA ILE A 73 29.46 39.59 -27.36
C ILE A 73 29.18 38.25 -28.09
N SER A 74 28.89 38.22 -29.39
CA SER A 74 29.81 38.22 -30.55
C SER A 74 30.69 36.98 -30.67
N LEU A 75 30.73 36.47 -31.91
CA LEU A 75 31.46 35.32 -32.42
C LEU A 75 32.98 35.34 -32.14
N GLU A 76 33.54 34.13 -32.16
CA GLU A 76 34.92 33.72 -32.45
C GLU A 76 36.00 33.87 -31.35
N GLY A 77 36.74 32.78 -31.16
CA GLY A 77 37.97 32.72 -30.35
C GLY A 77 38.23 31.34 -29.73
N GLU A 78 38.84 30.43 -30.50
CA GLU A 78 39.49 29.22 -29.97
C GLU A 78 40.68 29.60 -29.07
N THR A 79 40.86 28.92 -27.93
CA THR A 79 42.19 28.48 -27.45
C THR A 79 42.06 27.40 -26.37
N ASP A 80 42.73 26.27 -26.65
CA ASP A 80 43.25 25.21 -25.78
C ASP A 80 42.90 25.20 -24.27
N GLU A 81 42.05 24.24 -23.87
CA GLU A 81 42.18 23.58 -22.56
C GLU A 81 42.01 22.04 -22.71
N GLN A 82 42.92 21.30 -22.08
CA GLN A 82 43.04 19.84 -22.09
C GLN A 82 41.70 19.09 -21.87
N PRO A 83 41.51 17.90 -22.49
CA PRO A 83 40.29 17.13 -22.33
C PRO A 83 40.22 16.55 -20.90
N LYS A 84 39.48 17.22 -20.00
CA LYS A 84 39.06 16.63 -18.73
C LYS A 84 38.22 15.39 -19.05
N LYS A 85 38.72 14.19 -18.68
CA LYS A 85 38.02 12.91 -18.83
C LYS A 85 36.60 13.06 -18.27
N LYS A 86 35.61 13.13 -19.16
CA LYS A 86 34.21 13.00 -18.79
C LYS A 86 34.03 11.59 -18.23
N VAL A 87 33.96 11.47 -16.90
CA VAL A 87 33.51 10.25 -16.26
C VAL A 87 32.12 9.98 -16.81
N ARG A 88 31.99 8.93 -17.60
CA ARG A 88 30.71 8.49 -18.15
C ARG A 88 29.91 7.94 -16.97
N MET A 89 29.19 8.80 -16.25
CA MET A 89 28.13 8.35 -15.36
C MET A 89 27.11 7.63 -16.24
N GLY A 90 26.95 6.33 -16.01
CA GLY A 90 25.85 5.57 -16.59
C GLY A 90 24.52 6.22 -16.22
N MET A 91 23.47 5.91 -16.98
CA MET A 91 22.12 6.37 -16.65
C MET A 91 21.80 5.99 -15.19
N PRO A 92 21.12 6.85 -14.42
CA PRO A 92 20.69 6.52 -13.07
C PRO A 92 19.96 5.17 -13.11
N ALA A 93 20.50 4.19 -12.40
CA ALA A 93 19.86 2.90 -12.37
C ALA A 93 18.52 3.08 -11.65
N THR A 94 17.41 2.89 -12.36
CA THR A 94 16.07 2.75 -11.77
C THR A 94 16.01 1.41 -11.04
N GLN A 95 16.81 1.30 -9.97
CA GLN A 95 16.94 0.11 -9.16
C GLN A 95 16.13 0.31 -7.90
N TRP A 96 15.23 -0.64 -7.66
CA TRP A 96 14.46 -0.71 -6.44
C TRP A 96 15.32 -1.35 -5.35
N ILE A 97 15.43 -0.70 -4.19
CA ILE A 97 16.03 -1.28 -2.99
C ILE A 97 14.89 -1.80 -2.13
N SER A 98 14.86 -3.11 -1.87
CA SER A 98 13.95 -3.70 -0.88
C SER A 98 14.67 -3.84 0.46
N VAL A 99 14.27 -3.03 1.44
CA VAL A 99 14.72 -3.17 2.83
C VAL A 99 13.67 -3.96 3.58
N TYR A 100 14.04 -5.11 4.16
CA TYR A 100 13.13 -5.95 4.93
C TYR A 100 13.86 -6.63 6.10
N ASN A 101 13.10 -6.96 7.15
CA ASN A 101 13.61 -7.76 8.25
C ASN A 101 13.66 -9.23 7.83
N ALA A 102 14.85 -9.84 7.92
CA ALA A 102 15.02 -11.26 7.62
C ALA A 102 14.16 -12.12 8.57
N ARG A 103 13.17 -12.82 8.01
CA ARG A 103 12.39 -13.85 8.70
C ARG A 103 12.99 -15.22 8.40
N ARG A 104 12.59 -16.24 9.17
CA ARG A 104 12.96 -17.63 8.87
C ARG A 104 12.59 -17.97 7.42
N PRO A 105 13.48 -18.59 6.63
CA PRO A 105 13.18 -18.98 5.26
C PRO A 105 11.91 -19.83 5.20
N MET A 106 11.00 -19.50 4.29
CA MET A 106 9.73 -20.20 4.10
C MET A 106 9.44 -20.34 2.61
N LYS A 107 8.93 -21.49 2.19
CA LYS A 107 8.49 -21.74 0.82
C LYS A 107 7.17 -21.00 0.60
N GLN A 108 7.15 -20.06 -0.34
CA GLN A 108 5.96 -19.30 -0.73
C GLN A 108 5.85 -19.23 -2.25
N ARG A 109 4.61 -19.19 -2.75
CA ARG A 109 4.27 -19.04 -4.16
C ARG A 109 3.14 -18.03 -4.28
N TYR A 110 3.22 -17.17 -5.29
CA TYR A 110 2.15 -16.24 -5.61
C TYR A 110 1.75 -16.40 -7.08
N HIS A 111 0.46 -16.20 -7.34
CA HIS A 111 -0.11 -16.12 -8.67
C HIS A 111 -1.04 -14.91 -8.71
N TYR A 112 -1.04 -14.19 -9.82
CA TYR A 112 -1.89 -13.03 -10.05
C TYR A 112 -2.37 -13.04 -11.50
N ASN A 113 -3.43 -12.29 -11.79
CA ASN A 113 -4.11 -12.31 -13.09
C ASN A 113 -4.59 -13.71 -13.49
N VAL A 114 -5.02 -14.50 -12.50
CA VAL A 114 -5.49 -15.87 -12.73
C VAL A 114 -6.97 -15.82 -13.10
N ALA A 115 -7.33 -16.38 -14.26
CA ALA A 115 -8.72 -16.59 -14.63
C ALA A 115 -9.31 -17.83 -13.95
N ASP A 116 -10.63 -17.88 -13.80
CA ASP A 116 -11.38 -18.98 -13.16
C ASP A 116 -10.92 -20.37 -13.64
N SER A 117 -10.78 -20.54 -14.97
CA SER A 117 -10.39 -21.82 -15.59
C SER A 117 -8.99 -22.32 -15.22
N ARG A 118 -8.12 -21.43 -14.73
CA ARG A 118 -6.74 -21.76 -14.37
C ARG A 118 -6.54 -21.88 -12.86
N LEU A 119 -7.53 -21.50 -12.06
CA LEU A 119 -7.43 -21.46 -10.61
C LEU A 119 -7.06 -22.84 -10.03
N VAL A 120 -7.78 -23.87 -10.46
CA VAL A 120 -7.60 -25.27 -10.03
C VAL A 120 -6.16 -25.73 -10.29
N GLN A 121 -5.64 -25.50 -11.50
CA GLN A 121 -4.27 -25.90 -11.86
C GLN A 121 -3.21 -25.26 -10.95
N HIS A 122 -3.38 -23.99 -10.60
CA HIS A 122 -2.45 -23.29 -9.72
C HIS A 122 -2.52 -23.78 -8.28
N ILE A 123 -3.72 -24.06 -7.78
CA ILE A 123 -3.95 -24.57 -6.43
C ILE A 123 -3.41 -26.00 -6.30
N ASP A 124 -3.72 -26.88 -7.24
CA ASP A 124 -3.29 -28.29 -7.21
C ASP A 124 -1.77 -28.40 -7.22
N LYS A 125 -1.09 -27.65 -8.11
CA LYS A 125 0.37 -27.59 -8.14
C LYS A 125 0.96 -27.03 -6.84
N GLY A 126 0.26 -26.10 -6.17
CA GLY A 126 0.67 -25.61 -4.85
C GLY A 126 0.53 -26.67 -3.76
N ASN A 127 -0.58 -27.40 -3.76
CA ASN A 127 -0.85 -28.48 -2.81
C ASN A 127 0.15 -29.65 -2.95
N GLU A 128 0.49 -30.05 -4.18
CA GLU A 128 1.56 -31.04 -4.46
C GLU A 128 2.92 -30.65 -3.86
N ASP A 129 3.16 -29.34 -3.78
CA ASP A 129 4.37 -28.74 -3.23
C ASP A 129 4.33 -28.53 -1.70
N GLY A 130 3.25 -28.94 -1.04
CA GLY A 130 2.99 -28.75 0.39
C GLY A 130 2.67 -27.31 0.78
N LEU A 131 2.13 -26.51 -0.16
CA LEU A 131 1.75 -25.12 0.07
C LEU A 131 0.24 -25.02 0.25
N PHE A 132 -0.19 -24.24 1.24
CA PHE A 132 -1.60 -23.91 1.44
C PHE A 132 -1.87 -22.44 1.11
N ILE A 133 -3.05 -22.14 0.61
CA ILE A 133 -3.50 -20.77 0.36
C ILE A 133 -3.58 -20.02 1.69
N SER A 134 -2.81 -18.94 1.82
CA SER A 134 -2.82 -18.07 2.99
C SER A 134 -3.62 -16.79 2.77
N CYS A 135 -3.62 -16.27 1.54
CA CYS A 135 -4.37 -15.06 1.18
C CYS A 135 -4.90 -15.16 -0.26
N ILE A 136 -6.08 -14.58 -0.47
CA ILE A 136 -6.66 -14.38 -1.80
C ILE A 136 -7.18 -12.95 -1.96
N SER A 137 -7.16 -12.46 -3.18
CA SER A 137 -7.76 -11.19 -3.58
C SER A 137 -8.30 -11.32 -5.00
N SER A 138 -9.18 -10.41 -5.38
CA SER A 138 -9.73 -10.37 -6.74
C SER A 138 -9.92 -8.92 -7.20
N CYS A 139 -9.65 -8.69 -8.48
CA CYS A 139 -9.93 -7.45 -9.17
C CYS A 139 -10.20 -7.75 -10.64
N ALA A 140 -11.20 -7.07 -11.23
CA ALA A 140 -11.57 -7.25 -12.64
C ALA A 140 -11.85 -8.73 -13.03
N ASN A 141 -12.45 -9.51 -12.12
CA ASN A 141 -12.71 -10.95 -12.27
C ASN A 141 -11.45 -11.81 -12.47
N LEU A 142 -10.30 -11.31 -12.02
CA LEU A 142 -9.06 -12.05 -11.97
C LEU A 142 -8.65 -12.25 -10.51
N TRP A 143 -8.09 -13.42 -10.23
CA TRP A 143 -7.69 -13.82 -8.89
C TRP A 143 -6.19 -13.59 -8.68
N ALA A 144 -5.86 -13.20 -7.46
CA ALA A 144 -4.53 -13.28 -6.91
C ALA A 144 -4.54 -14.22 -5.70
N LEU A 145 -3.58 -15.14 -5.65
CA LEU A 145 -3.42 -16.11 -4.57
C LEU A 145 -1.99 -16.05 -4.04
N ILE A 146 -1.85 -16.12 -2.72
CA ILE A 146 -0.60 -16.37 -2.03
C ILE A 146 -0.74 -17.72 -1.34
N MET A 147 0.24 -18.58 -1.53
CA MET A 147 0.33 -19.90 -0.92
C MET A 147 1.68 -20.05 -0.22
N ASP A 148 1.70 -20.61 0.99
CA ASP A 148 2.95 -20.84 1.71
C ASP A 148 2.91 -22.10 2.59
N ALA A 149 4.10 -22.57 2.97
CA ALA A 149 4.28 -23.76 3.81
C ALA A 149 4.21 -23.46 5.32
N GLY A 150 4.08 -22.18 5.71
CA GLY A 150 4.15 -21.74 7.11
C GLY A 150 2.80 -21.45 7.76
N THR A 151 1.70 -21.75 7.09
CA THR A 151 0.33 -21.46 7.58
C THR A 151 -0.05 -22.24 8.83
N GLY A 152 0.58 -23.41 9.06
CA GLY A 152 0.17 -24.36 10.10
C GLY A 152 -1.11 -25.14 9.77
N PHE A 153 -1.66 -24.99 8.56
CA PHE A 153 -2.85 -25.72 8.15
C PHE A 153 -2.53 -27.20 7.90
N SER A 154 -3.47 -28.08 8.25
CA SER A 154 -3.35 -29.52 8.04
C SER A 154 -4.16 -30.04 6.86
N SER A 155 -5.18 -29.29 6.45
CA SER A 155 -6.03 -29.60 5.30
C SER A 155 -6.75 -28.33 4.87
N GLN A 156 -7.05 -28.21 3.57
CA GLN A 156 -7.69 -27.04 3.00
C GLN A 156 -8.65 -27.45 1.89
N VAL A 157 -9.80 -26.80 1.86
CA VAL A 157 -10.83 -26.92 0.83
C VAL A 157 -11.18 -25.53 0.32
N TYR A 158 -11.65 -25.45 -0.92
CA TYR A 158 -12.06 -24.19 -1.52
C TYR A 158 -13.27 -24.38 -2.41
N GLU A 159 -14.03 -23.30 -2.60
CA GLU A 159 -15.12 -23.25 -3.57
C GLU A 159 -15.07 -21.92 -4.31
N LEU A 160 -14.99 -22.03 -5.64
CA LEU A 160 -15.28 -20.92 -6.55
C LEU A 160 -16.77 -21.00 -6.90
N SER A 161 -17.57 -20.10 -6.34
CA SER A 161 -19.02 -20.06 -6.55
C SER A 161 -19.42 -18.83 -7.36
N PRO A 162 -20.36 -18.96 -8.31
CA PRO A 162 -20.94 -17.79 -8.99
C PRO A 162 -21.80 -16.93 -8.06
N HIS A 163 -22.13 -17.43 -6.86
CA HIS A 163 -22.88 -16.70 -5.86
C HIS A 163 -21.95 -16.21 -4.74
N PHE A 164 -22.06 -14.93 -4.38
CA PHE A 164 -21.28 -14.35 -3.29
C PHE A 164 -21.59 -15.06 -1.96
N LEU A 165 -20.62 -15.85 -1.49
CA LEU A 165 -20.65 -16.69 -0.29
C LEU A 165 -21.80 -17.72 -0.29
N HIS A 166 -21.51 -18.87 -0.89
CA HIS A 166 -22.42 -20.01 -0.94
C HIS A 166 -22.67 -20.61 0.46
N LYS A 167 -23.81 -20.25 1.05
CA LYS A 167 -24.15 -20.58 2.44
C LYS A 167 -24.12 -22.09 2.74
N GLU A 168 -24.72 -22.91 1.89
CA GLU A 168 -24.85 -24.35 2.14
C GLU A 168 -23.49 -25.04 2.17
N TRP A 169 -22.60 -24.69 1.24
CA TRP A 169 -21.22 -25.21 1.23
C TRP A 169 -20.44 -24.81 2.47
N ILE A 170 -20.52 -23.54 2.89
CA ILE A 170 -19.84 -23.04 4.10
C ILE A 170 -20.35 -23.80 5.35
N MET A 171 -21.66 -24.04 5.46
CA MET A 171 -22.24 -24.77 6.58
C MET A 171 -21.76 -26.23 6.62
N ASP A 172 -21.76 -26.93 5.48
CA ASP A 172 -21.22 -28.31 5.41
C ASP A 172 -19.72 -28.36 5.79
N GLN A 173 -18.93 -27.36 5.39
CA GLN A 173 -17.52 -27.30 5.76
C GLN A 173 -17.31 -26.98 7.25
N TRP A 174 -18.13 -26.12 7.85
CA TRP A 174 -18.10 -25.89 9.30
C TRP A 174 -18.43 -27.15 10.09
N ASP A 175 -19.43 -27.93 9.67
CA ASP A 175 -19.78 -29.21 10.31
C ASP A 175 -18.63 -30.23 10.24
N ARG A 176 -17.75 -30.09 9.25
CA ARG A 176 -16.53 -30.89 9.08
C ARG A 176 -15.30 -30.32 9.79
N ASN A 177 -15.46 -29.27 10.61
CA ASN A 177 -14.42 -28.55 11.33
C ASN A 177 -13.42 -27.80 10.44
N TYR A 178 -13.82 -27.37 9.25
CA TYR A 178 -13.05 -26.37 8.49
C TYR A 178 -13.50 -24.97 8.87
N TYR A 179 -12.58 -24.01 8.93
CA TYR A 179 -12.91 -22.60 9.18
C TYR A 179 -12.49 -21.75 8.00
N ILE A 180 -13.25 -20.70 7.66
CA ILE A 180 -12.86 -19.73 6.63
C ILE A 180 -11.55 -19.08 7.02
N THR A 181 -10.53 -19.25 6.19
CA THR A 181 -9.20 -18.67 6.37
C THR A 181 -8.89 -17.60 5.35
N ALA A 182 -9.51 -17.64 4.17
CA ALA A 182 -9.42 -16.58 3.19
C ALA A 182 -10.70 -16.52 2.34
N LEU A 183 -11.14 -15.31 1.97
CA LEU A 183 -12.24 -15.12 1.02
C LEU A 183 -11.95 -13.90 0.13
N ALA A 184 -12.43 -13.95 -1.11
CA ALA A 184 -12.43 -12.81 -2.01
C ALA A 184 -13.67 -12.86 -2.91
N GLY A 185 -14.20 -11.68 -3.25
CA GLY A 185 -15.29 -11.54 -4.20
C GLY A 185 -14.81 -10.94 -5.52
N ALA A 186 -15.51 -11.28 -6.60
CA ALA A 186 -15.27 -10.74 -7.93
C ALA A 186 -16.36 -9.74 -8.33
N ASN A 187 -16.09 -8.96 -9.38
CA ASN A 187 -16.98 -7.90 -9.85
C ASN A 187 -18.28 -8.46 -10.44
N ASN A 188 -18.25 -9.69 -10.97
CA ASN A 188 -19.41 -10.41 -11.47
C ASN A 188 -20.30 -11.02 -10.37
N GLY A 189 -19.97 -10.82 -9.09
CA GLY A 189 -20.72 -11.38 -7.96
C GLY A 189 -20.27 -12.77 -7.53
N SER A 190 -19.30 -13.38 -8.22
CA SER A 190 -18.70 -14.63 -7.78
C SER A 190 -17.81 -14.44 -6.55
N SER A 191 -17.50 -15.53 -5.86
CA SER A 191 -16.53 -15.52 -4.77
C SER A 191 -15.73 -16.80 -4.74
N LEU A 192 -14.48 -16.65 -4.30
CA LEU A 192 -13.64 -17.76 -3.88
C LEU A 192 -13.60 -17.76 -2.36
N VAL A 193 -14.03 -18.88 -1.76
CA VAL A 193 -13.94 -19.11 -0.32
C VAL A 193 -12.97 -20.25 -0.08
N VAL A 194 -12.02 -20.03 0.83
CA VAL A 194 -11.04 -21.02 1.25
C VAL A 194 -11.24 -21.31 2.73
N MET A 195 -11.41 -22.57 3.08
CA MET A 195 -11.57 -23.03 4.45
C MET A 195 -10.51 -24.07 4.81
N SER A 196 -9.95 -23.97 6.01
CA SER A 196 -8.80 -24.80 6.42
C SER A 196 -8.99 -25.42 7.81
N LYS A 197 -8.30 -26.53 8.03
CA LYS A 197 -8.07 -27.20 9.33
C LYS A 197 -6.68 -26.86 9.87
N GLY A 198 -6.48 -27.06 11.17
CA GLY A 198 -5.23 -26.71 11.83
C GLY A 198 -5.14 -25.23 12.23
N THR A 199 -6.24 -24.49 12.06
CA THR A 199 -6.37 -23.15 12.64
C THR A 199 -6.51 -23.26 14.16
N LEU A 200 -6.21 -22.16 14.86
CA LEU A 200 -6.51 -22.03 16.28
C LEU A 200 -7.98 -21.65 16.54
N TYR A 201 -8.78 -21.44 15.48
CA TYR A 201 -10.13 -20.92 15.63
C TYR A 201 -11.04 -21.96 16.30
N THR A 202 -11.84 -21.51 17.27
CA THR A 202 -12.77 -22.39 17.98
C THR A 202 -14.22 -22.19 17.56
N GLN A 203 -14.58 -20.95 17.20
CA GLN A 203 -15.90 -20.60 16.70
C GLN A 203 -15.76 -19.53 15.63
N GLN A 204 -16.64 -19.56 14.63
CA GLN A 204 -16.66 -18.58 13.54
C GLN A 204 -18.08 -18.15 13.24
N SER A 205 -18.23 -16.91 12.80
CA SER A 205 -19.49 -16.38 12.30
C SER A 205 -19.20 -15.40 11.17
N TYR A 206 -20.05 -15.37 10.16
CA TYR A 206 -19.95 -14.38 9.09
C TYR A 206 -21.24 -13.58 8.92
N LYS A 207 -21.12 -12.41 8.32
CA LYS A 207 -22.25 -11.58 7.92
C LYS A 207 -22.05 -11.03 6.51
N VAL A 208 -23.07 -11.20 5.67
CA VAL A 208 -23.20 -10.53 4.39
C VAL A 208 -24.18 -9.36 4.53
N SER A 209 -23.84 -8.20 3.98
CA SER A 209 -24.64 -6.98 4.12
C SER A 209 -24.38 -6.01 2.97
N ASP A 210 -25.41 -5.31 2.49
CA ASP A 210 -25.26 -4.27 1.46
C ASP A 210 -24.64 -2.97 2.01
N THR A 211 -24.51 -2.87 3.33
CA THR A 211 -23.84 -1.77 4.03
C THR A 211 -22.81 -2.31 5.01
N PHE A 212 -21.75 -1.55 5.28
CA PHE A 212 -20.70 -1.98 6.20
C PHE A 212 -21.27 -2.25 7.61
N PRO A 213 -21.20 -3.49 8.13
CA PRO A 213 -22.01 -3.89 9.28
C PRO A 213 -21.34 -3.60 10.63
N PHE A 214 -20.89 -2.36 10.88
CA PHE A 214 -20.14 -1.99 12.09
C PHE A 214 -20.87 -2.32 13.40
N LYS A 215 -22.19 -2.11 13.47
CA LYS A 215 -22.99 -2.46 14.67
C LYS A 215 -22.90 -3.94 15.02
N TRP A 216 -22.84 -4.81 14.01
CA TRP A 216 -22.71 -6.26 14.21
C TRP A 216 -21.28 -6.63 14.63
N ILE A 217 -20.27 -6.02 14.01
CA ILE A 217 -18.86 -6.21 14.39
C ILE A 217 -18.64 -5.82 15.85
N ASN A 218 -19.12 -4.65 16.26
CA ASN A 218 -18.98 -4.16 17.63
C ASN A 218 -19.70 -5.08 18.65
N LYS A 219 -20.87 -5.64 18.28
CA LYS A 219 -21.52 -6.66 19.12
C LYS A 219 -20.64 -7.92 19.25
N LYS A 220 -20.07 -8.39 18.14
CA LYS A 220 -19.24 -9.60 18.09
C LYS A 220 -17.90 -9.45 18.81
N TRP A 221 -17.29 -8.28 18.81
CA TRP A 221 -16.12 -7.98 19.64
C TRP A 221 -16.41 -8.18 21.13
N ARG A 222 -17.57 -7.73 21.63
CA ARG A 222 -17.98 -7.98 23.02
C ARG A 222 -18.21 -9.46 23.31
N ASP A 223 -18.56 -10.23 22.30
CA ASP A 223 -18.68 -11.69 22.37
C ASP A 223 -17.31 -12.39 22.17
N GLY A 224 -16.18 -11.66 22.14
CA GLY A 224 -14.83 -12.22 21.99
C GLY A 224 -14.49 -12.73 20.59
N PHE A 225 -15.29 -12.40 19.58
CA PHE A 225 -14.96 -12.67 18.18
C PHE A 225 -14.17 -11.50 17.60
N TYR A 226 -13.21 -11.79 16.73
CA TYR A 226 -12.41 -10.79 16.03
C TYR A 226 -12.54 -10.96 14.53
N VAL A 227 -12.48 -9.86 13.77
CA VAL A 227 -12.49 -9.90 12.30
C VAL A 227 -11.24 -10.64 11.83
N THR A 228 -11.43 -11.72 11.08
CA THR A 228 -10.32 -12.52 10.53
C THR A 228 -10.22 -12.44 9.01
N SER A 229 -11.31 -12.10 8.33
CA SER A 229 -11.30 -11.89 6.89
C SER A 229 -12.47 -11.03 6.45
N MET A 230 -12.27 -10.28 5.37
CA MET A 230 -13.26 -9.40 4.78
C MET A 230 -13.17 -9.48 3.26
N ALA A 231 -14.31 -9.41 2.59
CA ALA A 231 -14.34 -9.25 1.14
C ALA A 231 -15.55 -8.43 0.71
N THR A 232 -15.52 -7.99 -0.54
CA THR A 232 -16.65 -7.36 -1.20
C THR A 232 -16.91 -8.02 -2.55
N ALA A 233 -18.16 -7.99 -2.98
CA ALA A 233 -18.55 -8.27 -4.36
C ALA A 233 -19.70 -7.33 -4.73
N GLY A 234 -19.45 -6.47 -5.73
CA GLY A 234 -20.37 -5.37 -6.03
C GLY A 234 -20.58 -4.46 -4.82
N ASN A 235 -21.84 -4.29 -4.41
CA ASN A 235 -22.23 -3.48 -3.24
C ASN A 235 -22.27 -4.28 -1.92
N LYS A 236 -21.97 -5.58 -1.94
CA LYS A 236 -22.07 -6.43 -0.75
C LYS A 236 -20.74 -6.51 -0.01
N TRP A 237 -20.83 -6.41 1.30
CA TRP A 237 -19.76 -6.69 2.25
C TRP A 237 -19.93 -8.08 2.83
N ALA A 238 -18.83 -8.80 2.95
CA ALA A 238 -18.72 -10.03 3.71
C ALA A 238 -17.69 -9.85 4.82
N ILE A 239 -18.11 -10.04 6.07
CA ILE A 239 -17.23 -9.97 7.24
C ILE A 239 -17.24 -11.33 7.92
N VAL A 240 -16.07 -11.94 8.08
CA VAL A 240 -15.85 -13.15 8.85
C VAL A 240 -15.19 -12.80 10.16
N MET A 241 -15.75 -13.27 11.27
CA MET A 241 -15.18 -13.10 12.60
C MET A 241 -15.00 -14.45 13.28
N SER A 242 -13.86 -14.64 13.94
CA SER A 242 -13.50 -15.90 14.58
C SER A 242 -13.05 -15.68 16.03
N ARG A 243 -13.29 -16.66 16.90
CA ARG A 243 -12.75 -16.74 18.27
C ARG A 243 -11.39 -17.43 18.25
N ASN A 244 -10.54 -17.10 19.22
CA ASN A 244 -9.18 -17.64 19.35
C ASN A 244 -8.29 -17.36 18.11
N ALA A 245 -8.45 -16.17 17.52
CA ALA A 245 -7.68 -15.76 16.35
C ALA A 245 -6.28 -15.21 16.68
N GLY A 246 -5.93 -15.11 17.97
CA GLY A 246 -4.68 -14.50 18.43
C GLY A 246 -4.69 -12.98 18.48
N PHE A 247 -5.82 -12.34 18.20
CA PHE A 247 -6.01 -10.90 18.35
C PHE A 247 -6.53 -10.56 19.74
N SER A 248 -6.01 -9.47 20.33
CA SER A 248 -6.48 -8.89 21.59
C SER A 248 -7.32 -7.64 21.35
N GLU A 249 -6.85 -6.77 20.46
CA GLU A 249 -7.47 -5.49 20.13
C GLU A 249 -7.63 -5.35 18.61
N GLN A 250 -8.72 -4.73 18.18
CA GLN A 250 -8.98 -4.42 16.78
C GLN A 250 -9.68 -3.08 16.65
N VAL A 251 -9.35 -2.38 15.58
CA VAL A 251 -10.02 -1.13 15.20
C VAL A 251 -10.45 -1.24 13.75
N VAL A 252 -11.58 -0.62 13.44
CA VAL A 252 -12.07 -0.48 12.07
C VAL A 252 -12.18 1.01 11.78
N GLU A 253 -11.61 1.41 10.66
CA GLU A 253 -11.68 2.76 10.13
C GLU A 253 -12.17 2.66 8.68
N LEU A 254 -13.20 3.44 8.36
CA LEU A 254 -13.70 3.55 6.99
C LEU A 254 -13.36 4.96 6.52
N ASP A 255 -12.54 5.03 5.49
CA ASP A 255 -12.14 6.26 4.85
C ASP A 255 -12.24 6.10 3.33
N PHE A 256 -12.56 7.20 2.65
CA PHE A 256 -12.55 7.26 1.19
C PHE A 256 -11.13 7.50 0.64
N LEU A 257 -10.21 7.93 1.51
CA LEU A 257 -8.80 8.13 1.23
C LEU A 257 -7.97 7.10 2.00
N TYR A 258 -6.69 6.99 1.64
CA TYR A 258 -5.76 6.16 2.39
C TYR A 258 -5.62 6.69 3.84
N PRO A 259 -5.97 5.90 4.88
CA PRO A 259 -6.05 6.37 6.25
C PRO A 259 -4.66 6.42 6.92
N SER A 260 -3.75 7.23 6.37
CA SER A 260 -2.36 7.28 6.82
C SER A 260 -2.24 7.70 8.29
N GLU A 261 -2.94 8.75 8.70
CA GLU A 261 -2.90 9.27 10.07
C GLU A 261 -3.36 8.21 11.09
N GLY A 262 -4.46 7.52 10.78
CA GLY A 262 -5.01 6.46 11.62
C GLY A 262 -4.07 5.27 11.76
N VAL A 263 -3.36 4.90 10.70
CA VAL A 263 -2.35 3.83 10.73
C VAL A 263 -1.16 4.24 11.60
N HIS A 264 -0.56 5.42 11.35
CA HIS A 264 0.64 5.85 12.08
C HIS A 264 0.37 6.02 13.58
N LYS A 265 -0.76 6.62 13.95
CA LYS A 265 -1.15 6.81 15.37
C LYS A 265 -1.22 5.51 16.18
N ARG A 266 -1.45 4.37 15.53
CA ARG A 266 -1.60 3.06 16.18
C ARG A 266 -0.38 2.16 16.00
N TRP A 267 0.58 2.60 15.18
CA TRP A 267 1.84 1.91 14.95
C TRP A 267 2.89 2.32 15.99
N ASP A 268 2.87 3.60 16.38
CA ASP A 268 3.68 4.17 17.46
C ASP A 268 3.13 3.80 18.85
#